data_AF-A0A1F6DV63-F1
#
_entry.id   AF-A0A1F6DV63-F1
#
_cell.length_a   1.000
_cell.length_b   1.000
_cell.length_c   1.000
_cell.angle_alpha   90.00
_cell.angle_beta   90.00
_cell.angle_gamma   90.00
#
_symmetry.space_group_name_H-M   'P 1'
#
loop_
_entity.id
_entity.type
_entity.pdbx_description
1 polymer ?
#
loop_
_entity_poly.entity_id
_entity_poly.type
_entity_poly.pdbx_seq_one_letter_code
_entity_poly.pdbx_strand_id
1 'polypeptide(L)'
;MKKLAILSILFISLAFVVPAPALAQTDTGPTPGSFWYGITTTFENVNLFFTFNSEKKAEKALGYAEKRLAQAKAAAESENSKAVGIALTNYEAKINLASESSKKIEDNERAEKLLTSIADNTSRHQEVLSGVLEKVPEEAREAISRAIEVSKRGQEEATQQIAELKGEIEQLRQEVADLRAREEDRKNEAEESTKQSSGAKPQTTRPAIAPVTEPINPPKPTPTPTKSVEVQEQAPKISTDSLESELLKFLNEQLSQQTKSDLDYYQRTISDLQSLNQMQAGISSSGKQNCLTSYNSKVKYAKDDAQRQKTANAEAQRGFASSPAISQNIDAQLARDLEDVENWYNSCLAQYQADSSVSGRLSQVSSQLNSLRQRVNSGGTVSTSEVSAVGNEIVSISRALGEAAGVSGSVSLPSVGSRPSSITCTNDITGFSCRDNFGSNAMRCTQSTPGFLNCTDSNFNSVSCQSNSTLGSLRCSW
;
A
#
# COMPACT_ATOMS: atom_id res chain seq x y z
N MET A 1 -15.76 67.77 -36.24
CA MET A 1 -16.08 66.46 -35.61
C MET A 1 -14.87 65.51 -35.69
N LYS A 2 -13.76 65.82 -35.00
CA LYS A 2 -12.52 65.00 -34.99
C LYS A 2 -11.92 64.79 -33.60
N LYS A 3 -12.66 65.12 -32.53
CA LYS A 3 -12.20 64.98 -31.14
C LYS A 3 -12.95 63.93 -30.32
N LEU A 4 -13.86 63.16 -30.93
CA LEU A 4 -14.66 62.12 -30.26
C LEU A 4 -14.21 60.68 -30.56
N ALA A 5 -13.26 60.44 -31.47
CA ALA A 5 -12.76 59.10 -31.78
C ALA A 5 -11.62 58.62 -30.85
N ILE A 6 -11.01 59.52 -30.08
CA ILE A 6 -9.81 59.21 -29.27
C ILE A 6 -10.18 58.68 -27.87
N LEU A 7 -11.43 58.87 -27.42
CA LEU A 7 -11.91 58.41 -26.11
C LEU A 7 -12.48 56.98 -26.12
N SER A 8 -12.73 56.38 -27.29
CA SER A 8 -13.22 54.99 -27.39
C SER A 8 -12.09 53.95 -27.46
N ILE A 9 -10.84 54.38 -27.61
CA ILE A 9 -9.66 53.48 -27.71
C ILE A 9 -8.98 53.30 -26.34
N LEU A 10 -9.30 54.13 -25.34
CA LEU A 10 -8.68 54.07 -24.01
C LEU A 10 -9.42 53.16 -23.01
N PHE A 11 -10.54 52.55 -23.39
CA PHE A 11 -11.35 51.70 -22.50
C PHE A 11 -11.25 50.18 -22.79
N ILE A 12 -10.41 49.76 -23.75
CA ILE A 12 -10.25 48.33 -24.12
C ILE A 12 -8.93 47.72 -23.57
N SER A 13 -8.04 48.52 -22.97
CA SER A 13 -6.72 48.05 -22.49
C SER A 13 -6.66 47.60 -21.03
N LEU A 14 -7.78 47.43 -20.34
CA LEU A 14 -7.81 46.90 -18.97
C LEU A 14 -8.51 45.54 -18.87
N ALA A 15 -8.19 44.64 -19.80
CA ALA A 15 -8.27 43.21 -19.52
C ALA A 15 -7.01 42.85 -18.72
N PHE A 16 -7.17 42.77 -17.40
CA PHE A 16 -6.21 42.12 -16.52
C PHE A 16 -5.97 40.69 -17.07
N VAL A 17 -4.86 40.49 -17.77
CA VAL A 17 -4.32 39.15 -17.99
C VAL A 17 -3.79 38.71 -16.63
N VAL A 18 -4.69 38.14 -15.82
CA VAL A 18 -4.27 37.31 -14.70
C VAL A 18 -3.48 36.16 -15.34
N PRO A 19 -2.20 35.95 -15.01
CA PRO A 19 -1.54 34.73 -15.39
C PRO A 19 -2.33 33.60 -14.72
N ALA A 20 -3.12 32.86 -15.51
CA ALA A 20 -3.61 31.58 -15.05
C ALA A 20 -2.37 30.79 -14.63
N PRO A 21 -2.31 30.25 -13.40
CA PRO A 21 -1.27 29.29 -13.09
C PRO A 21 -1.42 28.20 -14.14
N ALA A 22 -0.37 28.03 -14.96
CA ALA A 22 -0.25 26.88 -15.82
C ALA A 22 -0.23 25.68 -14.87
N LEU A 23 -1.41 25.12 -14.61
CA LEU A 23 -1.53 23.76 -14.14
C LEU A 23 -0.76 22.96 -15.18
N ALA A 24 0.39 22.43 -14.77
CA ALA A 24 1.06 21.39 -15.52
C ALA A 24 -0.04 20.43 -15.95
N GLN A 25 -0.20 20.22 -17.25
CA GLN A 25 -1.16 19.27 -17.78
C GLN A 25 -0.79 17.92 -17.19
N THR A 26 -1.44 17.57 -16.10
CA THR A 26 -1.34 16.25 -15.51
C THR A 26 -1.88 15.33 -16.57
N ASP A 27 -1.06 14.34 -16.96
CA ASP A 27 -1.50 13.26 -17.83
C ASP A 27 -2.71 12.62 -17.15
N THR A 28 -3.91 13.00 -17.60
CA THR A 28 -5.20 12.67 -16.96
C THR A 28 -5.39 11.15 -16.89
N GLY A 29 -4.60 10.42 -17.68
CA GLY A 29 -4.76 9.00 -17.91
C GLY A 29 -6.14 8.71 -18.54
N PRO A 30 -6.47 7.43 -18.69
CA PRO A 30 -7.73 7.06 -19.30
C PRO A 30 -8.93 7.44 -18.44
N THR A 31 -9.98 7.99 -19.05
CA THR A 31 -11.21 8.44 -18.37
C THR A 31 -12.16 7.28 -18.08
N PRO A 32 -12.98 7.35 -17.02
CA PRO A 32 -13.99 6.34 -16.72
C PRO A 32 -14.93 6.08 -17.90
N GLY A 33 -15.19 4.80 -18.19
CA GLY A 33 -15.96 4.36 -19.35
C GLY A 33 -15.11 4.05 -20.58
N SER A 34 -13.84 4.45 -20.62
CA SER A 34 -12.89 3.93 -21.61
C SER A 34 -12.46 2.51 -21.25
N PHE A 35 -12.13 1.72 -22.27
CA PHE A 35 -11.54 0.39 -22.11
C PHE A 35 -10.30 0.41 -21.21
N TRP A 36 -9.47 1.46 -21.36
CA TRP A 36 -8.22 1.66 -20.65
C TRP A 36 -8.38 1.91 -19.15
N TYR A 37 -9.50 2.50 -18.73
CA TYR A 37 -9.75 2.83 -17.32
C TYR A 37 -9.73 1.62 -16.41
N GLY A 38 -10.40 0.54 -16.81
CA GLY A 38 -10.47 -0.69 -16.03
C GLY A 38 -9.10 -1.36 -15.84
N ILE A 39 -8.24 -1.25 -16.84
CA ILE A 39 -6.89 -1.82 -16.82
C ILE A 39 -5.99 -1.02 -15.89
N THR A 40 -5.96 0.30 -16.06
CA THR A 40 -5.16 1.19 -15.21
C THR A 40 -5.59 1.05 -13.74
N THR A 41 -6.89 1.10 -13.46
CA THR A 41 -7.39 0.97 -12.08
C THR A 41 -7.09 -0.39 -11.46
N THR A 42 -7.19 -1.48 -12.22
CA THR A 42 -6.82 -2.81 -11.75
C THR A 42 -5.32 -2.87 -11.41
N PHE A 43 -4.45 -2.39 -12.30
CA PHE A 43 -3.01 -2.39 -12.04
C PHE A 43 -2.63 -1.50 -10.85
N GLU A 44 -3.25 -0.32 -10.73
CA GLU A 44 -3.09 0.57 -9.57
C GLU A 44 -3.50 -0.11 -8.25
N ASN A 45 -4.61 -0.84 -8.25
CA ASN A 45 -5.07 -1.61 -7.08
C ASN A 45 -4.12 -2.75 -6.73
N VAL A 46 -3.63 -3.47 -7.73
CA VAL A 46 -2.65 -4.56 -7.53
C VAL A 46 -1.33 -3.99 -7.00
N ASN A 47 -0.83 -2.90 -7.59
CA ASN A 47 0.36 -2.21 -7.12
C ASN A 47 0.19 -1.72 -5.67
N LEU A 48 -0.98 -1.18 -5.31
CA LEU A 48 -1.27 -0.81 -3.92
C LEU A 48 -1.30 -2.02 -2.99
N PHE A 49 -1.94 -3.12 -3.40
CA PHE A 49 -2.01 -4.35 -2.61
C PHE A 49 -0.60 -4.84 -2.23
N PHE A 50 0.31 -4.89 -3.20
CA PHE A 50 1.71 -5.31 -3.01
C PHE A 50 2.64 -4.22 -2.45
N THR A 51 2.16 -3.00 -2.22
CA THR A 51 2.95 -1.97 -1.54
C THR A 51 2.84 -2.16 -0.03
N PHE A 52 3.71 -2.97 0.56
CA PHE A 52 3.65 -3.30 1.99
C PHE A 52 4.10 -2.16 2.92
N ASN A 53 4.99 -1.29 2.44
CA ASN A 53 5.42 -0.12 3.19
C ASN A 53 4.28 0.91 3.28
N SER A 54 3.87 1.26 4.50
CA SER A 54 2.74 2.15 4.80
C SER A 54 2.90 3.56 4.20
N GLU A 55 4.10 4.14 4.30
CA GLU A 55 4.44 5.45 3.73
C GLU A 55 4.26 5.44 2.21
N LYS A 56 4.88 4.49 1.50
CA LYS A 56 4.76 4.35 0.04
C LYS A 56 3.34 4.02 -0.41
N LYS A 57 2.59 3.25 0.38
CA LYS A 57 1.19 2.94 0.09
C LYS A 57 0.33 4.20 0.17
N ALA A 58 0.53 5.03 1.19
CA ALA A 58 -0.17 6.29 1.34
C ALA A 58 0.17 7.29 0.23
N GLU A 59 1.45 7.46 -0.09
CA GLU A 59 1.90 8.32 -1.21
C GLU A 59 1.26 7.91 -2.53
N LYS A 60 1.28 6.61 -2.86
CA LYS A 60 0.64 6.09 -4.08
C LYS A 60 -0.87 6.29 -4.08
N ALA A 61 -1.52 6.04 -2.93
CA ALA A 61 -2.96 6.24 -2.81
C ALA A 61 -3.33 7.71 -3.05
N LEU A 62 -2.61 8.65 -2.44
CA LEU A 62 -2.82 10.08 -2.63
C LEU A 62 -2.62 10.49 -4.11
N GLY A 63 -1.54 10.04 -4.75
CA GLY A 63 -1.31 10.29 -6.17
C GLY A 63 -2.38 9.69 -7.09
N TYR A 64 -2.96 8.53 -6.73
CA TYR A 64 -4.10 7.97 -7.47
C TYR A 64 -5.39 8.75 -7.23
N ALA A 65 -5.59 9.32 -6.04
CA ALA A 65 -6.70 10.23 -5.79
C ALA A 65 -6.62 11.46 -6.72
N GLU A 66 -5.45 12.09 -6.83
CA GLU A 66 -5.22 13.21 -7.76
C GLU A 66 -5.57 12.86 -9.21
N LYS A 67 -5.16 11.67 -9.68
CA LYS A 67 -5.55 11.19 -11.02
C LYS A 67 -7.06 11.06 -11.18
N ARG A 68 -7.76 10.50 -10.18
CA ARG A 68 -9.22 10.37 -10.24
C ARG A 68 -9.91 11.72 -10.24
N LEU A 69 -9.39 12.70 -9.51
CA LEU A 69 -9.91 14.06 -9.51
C LEU A 69 -9.74 14.74 -10.87
N ALA A 70 -8.58 14.59 -11.50
CA ALA A 70 -8.34 15.08 -12.86
C ALA A 70 -9.31 14.45 -13.89
N GLN A 71 -9.56 13.15 -13.76
CA GLN A 71 -10.53 12.43 -14.59
C GLN A 71 -11.98 12.87 -14.35
N ALA A 72 -12.36 13.13 -13.10
CA ALA A 72 -13.68 13.67 -12.77
C ALA A 72 -13.88 15.03 -13.40
N LYS A 73 -12.87 15.91 -13.37
CA LYS A 73 -12.89 17.20 -14.04
C LYS A 73 -13.07 17.06 -15.56
N ALA A 74 -12.26 16.22 -16.21
CA ALA A 74 -12.37 15.99 -17.65
C ALA A 74 -13.72 15.36 -18.06
N ALA A 75 -14.26 14.46 -17.24
CA ALA A 75 -15.57 13.86 -17.45
C ALA A 75 -16.71 14.89 -17.30
N ALA A 76 -16.58 15.83 -16.37
CA ALA A 76 -17.53 16.93 -16.20
C ALA A 76 -17.52 17.88 -17.39
N GLU A 77 -16.34 18.21 -17.94
CA GLU A 77 -16.20 19.01 -19.16
C GLU A 77 -16.82 18.32 -20.40
N SER A 78 -16.97 16.99 -20.36
CA SER A 78 -17.61 16.19 -21.41
C SER A 78 -19.06 15.81 -21.09
N GLU A 79 -19.68 16.44 -20.09
CA GLU A 79 -21.07 16.21 -19.63
C GLU A 79 -21.40 14.73 -19.29
N ASN A 80 -20.39 13.94 -18.88
CA ASN A 80 -20.57 12.53 -18.58
C ASN A 80 -20.73 12.27 -17.07
N SER A 81 -21.92 12.53 -16.54
CA SER A 81 -22.25 12.38 -15.12
C SER A 81 -21.93 11.01 -14.54
N LYS A 82 -22.12 9.94 -15.32
CA LYS A 82 -21.78 8.56 -14.88
C LYS A 82 -20.28 8.40 -14.68
N ALA A 83 -19.47 8.90 -15.61
CA ALA A 83 -18.02 8.85 -15.49
C ALA A 83 -17.53 9.70 -14.30
N VAL A 84 -18.11 10.89 -14.07
CA VAL A 84 -17.85 11.70 -12.88
C VAL A 84 -18.09 10.89 -11.61
N GLY A 85 -19.26 10.25 -11.46
CA GLY A 85 -19.58 9.45 -10.28
C GLY A 85 -18.61 8.28 -10.04
N ILE A 86 -18.19 7.57 -11.09
CA ILE A 86 -17.21 6.48 -11.00
C ILE A 86 -15.83 7.00 -10.58
N ALA A 87 -15.37 8.10 -11.18
CA ALA A 87 -14.09 8.71 -10.81
C ALA A 87 -14.09 9.13 -9.33
N LEU A 88 -15.17 9.77 -8.88
CA LEU A 88 -15.27 10.29 -7.51
C LEU A 88 -15.39 9.18 -6.47
N THR A 89 -16.13 8.10 -6.76
CA THR A 89 -16.15 6.92 -5.88
C THR A 89 -14.75 6.34 -5.68
N ASN A 90 -13.97 6.25 -6.76
CA ASN A 90 -12.59 5.78 -6.68
C ASN A 90 -11.68 6.78 -5.98
N TYR A 91 -11.87 8.08 -6.19
CA TYR A 91 -11.16 9.16 -5.46
C TYR A 91 -11.36 9.01 -3.95
N GLU A 92 -12.61 8.87 -3.49
CA GLU A 92 -12.96 8.74 -2.07
C GLU A 92 -12.23 7.53 -1.45
N ALA A 93 -12.25 6.38 -2.12
CA ALA A 93 -11.54 5.19 -1.68
C ALA A 93 -10.02 5.40 -1.55
N LYS A 94 -9.41 6.18 -2.45
CA LYS A 94 -7.98 6.48 -2.41
C LYS A 94 -7.60 7.47 -1.30
N ILE A 95 -8.41 8.49 -1.03
CA ILE A 95 -8.20 9.40 0.10
C ILE A 95 -8.29 8.65 1.43
N ASN A 96 -9.32 7.82 1.61
CA ASN A 96 -9.46 7.02 2.81
C ASN A 96 -8.27 6.06 2.99
N LEU A 97 -7.82 5.40 1.92
CA LEU A 97 -6.64 4.52 1.99
C LEU A 97 -5.35 5.28 2.34
N ALA A 98 -5.18 6.50 1.83
CA ALA A 98 -4.03 7.34 2.16
C ALA A 98 -4.03 7.71 3.65
N SER A 99 -5.17 8.16 4.19
CA SER A 99 -5.34 8.44 5.62
C SER A 99 -5.04 7.20 6.48
N GLU A 100 -5.68 6.06 6.18
CA GLU A 100 -5.50 4.82 6.94
C GLU A 100 -4.08 4.24 6.87
N SER A 101 -3.38 4.44 5.76
CA SER A 101 -1.99 3.99 5.63
C SER A 101 -1.03 4.92 6.36
N SER A 102 -1.32 6.22 6.44
CA SER A 102 -0.50 7.19 7.18
C SER A 102 -0.48 6.93 8.69
N LYS A 103 -1.60 6.47 9.26
CA LYS A 103 -1.74 6.06 10.67
C LYS A 103 -0.82 4.90 11.09
N LYS A 104 -0.27 4.16 10.13
CA LYS A 104 0.57 2.96 10.36
C LYS A 104 2.06 3.25 10.25
N ILE A 105 2.46 4.50 10.25
CA ILE A 105 3.86 4.92 10.15
C ILE A 105 4.37 5.21 11.56
N GLU A 106 5.39 4.47 11.99
CA GLU A 106 5.98 4.60 13.33
C GLU A 106 6.98 5.77 13.45
N ASP A 107 7.54 6.21 12.32
CA ASP A 107 8.47 7.34 12.28
C ASP A 107 7.69 8.66 12.28
N ASN A 108 7.74 9.38 13.39
CA ASN A 108 6.96 10.61 13.60
C ASN A 108 7.27 11.72 12.56
N GLU A 109 8.53 11.86 12.11
CA GLU A 109 8.89 12.89 11.13
C GLU A 109 8.30 12.56 9.75
N ARG A 110 8.41 11.29 9.34
CA ARG A 110 7.82 10.84 8.07
C ARG A 110 6.30 10.86 8.12
N ALA A 111 5.71 10.47 9.24
CA ALA A 111 4.27 10.55 9.47
C ALA A 111 3.79 11.99 9.35
N GLU A 112 4.42 12.95 10.05
CA GLU A 112 4.07 14.36 9.97
C GLU A 112 4.15 14.89 8.53
N LYS A 113 5.23 14.59 7.81
CA LYS A 113 5.42 15.04 6.41
C LYS A 113 4.32 14.51 5.49
N LEU A 114 3.97 13.24 5.62
CA LEU A 114 2.93 12.63 4.81
C LEU A 114 1.54 13.16 5.18
N LEU A 115 1.23 13.28 6.47
CA LEU A 115 -0.03 13.86 6.94
C LEU A 115 -0.19 15.30 6.45
N THR A 116 0.89 16.09 6.47
CA THR A 116 0.90 17.45 5.92
C THR A 116 0.58 17.43 4.43
N SER A 117 1.18 16.48 3.69
CA SER A 117 0.88 16.30 2.26
C SER A 117 -0.58 15.92 2.02
N ILE A 118 -1.16 15.07 2.86
CA ILE A 118 -2.59 14.70 2.77
C ILE A 118 -3.46 15.93 3.05
N ALA A 119 -3.19 16.69 4.10
CA ALA A 119 -3.93 17.89 4.46
C ALA A 119 -3.89 18.95 3.35
N ASP A 120 -2.72 19.24 2.81
CA ASP A 120 -2.53 20.20 1.73
C ASP A 120 -3.26 19.78 0.45
N ASN A 121 -3.11 18.52 0.04
CA ASN A 121 -3.75 18.03 -1.18
C ASN A 121 -5.27 17.96 -1.03
N THR A 122 -5.79 17.47 0.10
CA THR A 122 -7.24 17.45 0.34
C THR A 122 -7.85 18.85 0.45
N SER A 123 -7.11 19.85 0.92
CA SER A 123 -7.54 21.25 0.83
C SER A 123 -7.68 21.70 -0.63
N ARG A 124 -6.66 21.46 -1.46
CA ARG A 124 -6.69 21.82 -2.90
C ARG A 124 -7.76 21.03 -3.67
N HIS A 125 -7.97 19.77 -3.31
CA HIS A 125 -8.99 18.93 -3.92
C HIS A 125 -10.39 19.50 -3.70
N GLN A 126 -10.69 20.08 -2.53
CA GLN A 126 -11.98 20.72 -2.25
C GLN A 126 -12.25 21.88 -3.21
N GLU A 127 -11.24 22.68 -3.55
CA GLU A 127 -11.36 23.77 -4.52
C GLU A 127 -11.70 23.23 -5.92
N VAL A 128 -11.00 22.18 -6.36
CA VAL A 128 -11.26 21.56 -7.67
C VAL A 128 -12.65 20.92 -7.70
N LEU A 129 -13.03 20.18 -6.67
CA LEU A 129 -14.35 19.55 -6.57
C LEU A 129 -15.47 20.59 -6.57
N SER A 130 -15.29 21.71 -5.88
CA SER A 130 -16.24 22.83 -5.91
C SER A 130 -16.38 23.40 -7.32
N GLY A 131 -15.27 23.59 -8.03
CA GLY A 131 -15.30 24.03 -9.43
C GLY A 131 -15.91 23.01 -10.40
N VAL A 132 -15.86 21.71 -10.08
CA VAL A 132 -16.55 20.66 -10.84
C VAL A 132 -18.05 20.66 -10.52
N LEU A 133 -18.44 20.89 -9.26
CA LEU A 133 -19.83 20.96 -8.81
C LEU A 133 -20.65 22.00 -9.58
N GLU A 134 -20.05 23.13 -9.91
CA GLU A 134 -20.69 24.22 -10.65
C GLU A 134 -20.99 23.88 -12.13
N LYS A 135 -20.31 22.88 -12.69
CA LYS A 135 -20.35 22.56 -14.12
C LYS A 135 -21.14 21.30 -14.48
N VAL A 136 -21.46 20.47 -13.49
CA VAL A 136 -22.15 19.21 -13.73
C VAL A 136 -23.67 19.35 -13.61
N PRO A 137 -24.45 18.50 -14.29
CA PRO A 137 -25.89 18.46 -14.09
C PRO A 137 -26.24 17.80 -12.74
N GLU A 138 -27.50 17.94 -12.33
CA GLU A 138 -27.98 17.59 -10.98
C GLU A 138 -27.67 16.14 -10.58
N GLU A 139 -27.67 15.22 -11.54
CA GLU A 139 -27.43 13.79 -11.33
C GLU A 139 -26.02 13.48 -10.77
N ALA A 140 -25.03 14.33 -11.01
CA ALA A 140 -23.65 14.12 -10.52
C ALA A 140 -23.32 14.92 -9.25
N ARG A 141 -24.19 15.86 -8.84
CA ARG A 141 -23.91 16.77 -7.72
C ARG A 141 -23.75 16.03 -6.40
N GLU A 142 -24.59 15.02 -6.16
CA GLU A 142 -24.52 14.23 -4.92
C GLU A 142 -23.16 13.55 -4.77
N ALA A 143 -22.61 12.96 -5.84
CA ALA A 143 -21.30 12.33 -5.82
C ALA A 143 -20.17 13.34 -5.54
N ILE A 144 -20.29 14.56 -6.06
CA ILE A 144 -19.30 15.62 -5.80
C ILE A 144 -19.42 16.14 -4.37
N SER A 145 -20.63 16.33 -3.84
CA SER A 145 -20.82 16.74 -2.45
C SER A 145 -20.24 15.71 -1.48
N ARG A 146 -20.42 14.41 -1.74
CA ARG A 146 -19.78 13.35 -0.94
C ARG A 146 -18.26 13.40 -1.04
N ALA A 147 -17.71 13.58 -2.25
CA ALA A 147 -16.26 13.70 -2.43
C ALA A 147 -15.67 14.91 -1.71
N ILE A 148 -16.39 16.05 -1.67
CA ILE A 148 -16.00 17.24 -0.90
C ILE A 148 -15.95 16.90 0.59
N GLU A 149 -16.97 16.23 1.11
CA GLU A 149 -17.03 15.84 2.53
C GLU A 149 -15.91 14.86 2.89
N VAL A 150 -15.62 13.88 2.03
CA VAL A 150 -14.48 12.96 2.23
C VAL A 150 -13.15 13.70 2.22
N SER A 151 -12.99 14.68 1.32
CA SER A 151 -11.77 15.50 1.27
C SER A 151 -11.63 16.36 2.54
N LYS A 152 -12.71 16.99 2.99
CA LYS A 152 -12.74 17.79 4.22
C LYS A 152 -12.40 16.94 5.45
N ARG A 153 -13.05 15.78 5.61
CA ARG A 153 -12.74 14.84 6.69
C ARG A 153 -11.28 14.39 6.64
N GLY A 154 -10.76 14.06 5.45
CA GLY A 154 -9.37 13.68 5.28
C GLY A 154 -8.39 14.78 5.70
N GLN A 155 -8.71 16.04 5.41
CA GLN A 155 -7.94 17.21 5.86
C GLN A 155 -7.97 17.38 7.38
N GLU A 156 -9.16 17.30 7.97
CA GLU A 156 -9.37 17.44 9.41
C GLU A 156 -8.64 16.33 10.19
N GLU A 157 -8.80 15.07 9.79
CA GLU A 157 -8.10 13.93 10.39
C GLU A 157 -6.59 14.05 10.31
N ALA A 158 -6.06 14.50 9.16
CA ALA A 158 -4.63 14.67 8.98
C ALA A 158 -4.08 15.80 9.87
N THR A 159 -4.81 16.91 9.97
CA THR A 159 -4.45 18.06 10.81
C THR A 159 -4.48 17.71 12.30
N GLN A 160 -5.48 16.94 12.72
CA GLN A 160 -5.58 16.46 14.09
C GLN A 160 -4.40 15.56 14.45
N GLN A 161 -4.06 14.58 13.60
CA GLN A 161 -2.92 13.68 13.85
C GLN A 161 -1.58 14.44 13.90
N ILE A 162 -1.39 15.47 13.07
CA ILE A 162 -0.20 16.34 13.15
C ILE A 162 -0.12 17.04 14.51
N ALA A 163 -1.25 17.53 15.02
CA ALA A 163 -1.30 18.19 16.33
C ALA A 163 -0.98 17.21 17.48
N GLU A 164 -1.53 16.00 17.41
CA GLU A 164 -1.25 14.92 18.37
C GLU A 164 0.24 14.53 18.36
N LEU A 165 0.82 14.26 17.19
CA LEU A 165 2.25 13.95 17.04
C LEU A 165 3.16 15.04 17.62
N LYS A 166 2.83 16.31 17.38
CA LYS A 166 3.60 17.45 17.94
C LYS A 166 3.48 17.52 19.46
N GLY A 167 2.29 17.24 20.00
CA GLY A 167 2.07 17.15 21.44
C GLY A 167 2.91 16.05 22.09
N GLU A 168 2.93 14.86 21.50
CA GLU A 168 3.73 13.72 21.99
C GLU A 168 5.24 14.01 21.95
N ILE A 169 5.73 14.60 20.85
CA ILE A 169 7.15 14.98 20.73
C ILE A 169 7.55 15.98 21.83
N GLU A 170 6.70 16.96 22.13
CA GLU A 170 7.00 17.94 23.17
C GLU A 170 7.00 17.32 24.57
N GLN A 171 6.08 16.40 24.86
CA GLN A 171 6.07 15.64 26.12
C GLN A 171 7.34 14.79 26.29
N LEU A 172 7.74 14.06 25.24
CA LEU A 172 8.96 13.25 25.26
C LEU A 172 10.21 14.13 25.45
N ARG A 173 10.25 15.33 24.85
CA ARG A 173 11.34 16.29 25.06
C ARG A 173 11.43 16.74 26.51
N GLN A 174 10.30 17.01 27.15
CA GLN A 174 10.25 17.38 28.57
C GLN A 174 10.70 16.23 29.47
N GLU A 175 10.24 15.00 29.19
CA GLU A 175 10.66 13.81 29.94
C GLU A 175 12.17 13.55 29.81
N VAL A 176 12.72 13.65 28.59
CA VAL A 176 14.17 13.52 28.37
C VAL A 176 14.95 14.62 29.09
N ALA A 177 14.44 15.85 29.16
CA ALA A 177 15.08 16.94 29.89
C ALA A 177 15.10 16.69 31.41
N ASP A 178 13.97 16.24 31.98
CA ASP A 178 13.87 15.89 33.41
C ASP A 178 14.78 14.70 33.77
N LEU A 179 14.80 13.66 32.93
CA LEU A 179 15.68 12.50 33.13
C LEU A 179 17.17 12.89 33.09
N ARG A 180 17.56 13.80 32.20
CA ARG A 180 18.93 14.32 32.14
C ARG A 180 19.30 15.13 33.37
N ALA A 181 18.40 16.01 33.84
CA ALA A 181 18.61 16.76 35.07
C ALA A 181 18.81 15.83 36.27
N ARG A 182 17.97 14.80 36.43
CA ARG A 182 18.11 13.78 37.48
C ARG A 182 19.38 12.94 37.36
N GLU A 183 19.93 12.75 36.17
CA GLU A 183 21.22 12.09 35.98
C GLU A 183 22.39 13.00 36.37
N GLU A 184 22.32 14.29 36.03
CA GLU A 184 23.31 15.28 36.45
C GLU A 184 23.32 15.47 37.98
N ASP A 185 22.15 15.54 38.62
CA ASP A 185 22.05 15.59 40.09
C ASP A 185 22.70 14.36 40.74
N ARG A 186 22.42 13.16 40.23
CA ARG A 186 23.06 11.92 40.72
C ARG A 186 24.57 11.89 40.51
N LYS A 187 25.07 12.44 39.40
CA LYS A 187 26.52 12.56 39.15
C LYS A 187 27.17 13.56 40.10
N ASN A 188 26.51 14.68 40.35
CA ASN A 188 26.99 15.70 41.29
C ASN A 188 27.01 15.16 42.73
N GLU A 189 25.99 14.42 43.16
CA GLU A 189 25.95 13.73 44.46
C GLU A 189 27.06 12.66 44.59
N ALA A 190 27.36 11.93 43.51
CA ALA A 190 28.45 10.96 43.48
C ALA A 190 29.84 11.63 43.52
N GLU A 191 30.01 12.77 42.84
CA GLU A 191 31.24 13.57 42.91
C GLU A 191 31.43 14.24 44.27
N GLU A 192 30.36 14.70 44.92
CA GLU A 192 30.40 15.28 46.27
C GLU A 192 30.75 14.21 47.32
N SER A 193 30.24 12.98 47.14
CA SER A 193 30.64 11.81 47.92
C SER A 193 32.12 11.41 47.68
N THR A 194 32.67 11.70 46.50
CA THR A 194 34.07 11.40 46.16
C THR A 194 35.04 12.50 46.66
N LYS A 195 34.58 13.76 46.78
CA LYS A 195 35.39 14.90 47.27
C LYS A 195 35.62 14.91 48.79
N GLN A 196 34.92 14.07 49.56
CA GLN A 196 35.27 13.82 50.97
C GLN A 196 36.47 12.86 51.15
N SER A 197 37.01 12.29 50.07
CA SER A 197 38.23 11.47 50.08
C SER A 197 39.18 11.84 48.94
N SER A 198 39.76 13.04 48.99
CA SER A 198 41.19 13.30 48.69
C SER A 198 41.45 14.79 48.47
N GLY A 199 42.34 15.35 49.28
CA GLY A 199 42.91 16.67 49.06
C GLY A 199 44.20 16.57 48.24
N ALA A 200 44.25 17.24 47.08
CA ALA A 200 45.43 17.88 46.51
C ALA A 200 45.01 18.74 45.30
N LYS A 201 45.49 20.00 45.25
CA LYS A 201 45.15 21.06 44.27
C LYS A 201 46.40 21.39 43.38
N PRO A 202 46.39 22.36 42.43
CA PRO A 202 46.29 22.18 40.97
C PRO A 202 47.41 22.91 40.16
N GLN A 203 47.36 22.90 38.82
CA GLN A 203 47.84 24.00 37.92
C GLN A 203 47.31 23.80 36.48
N THR A 204 46.46 24.70 35.92
CA THR A 204 46.74 25.85 35.00
C THR A 204 47.15 25.38 33.58
N THR A 205 46.48 25.69 32.45
CA THR A 205 46.23 26.99 31.80
C THR A 205 45.19 26.89 30.66
N ARG A 206 44.42 27.98 30.46
CA ARG A 206 43.68 28.34 29.22
C ARG A 206 44.56 29.32 28.41
N PRO A 207 44.32 29.57 27.11
CA PRO A 207 43.45 30.69 26.79
C PRO A 207 42.50 30.46 25.59
N ALA A 208 41.43 31.28 25.60
CA ALA A 208 40.33 31.30 24.66
C ALA A 208 40.61 32.23 23.48
N ILE A 209 39.90 32.03 22.37
CA ILE A 209 39.66 33.06 21.35
C ILE A 209 38.18 33.00 20.94
N ALA A 210 37.56 34.18 20.90
CA ALA A 210 36.15 34.46 20.65
C ALA A 210 35.90 34.81 19.14
N PRO A 211 34.65 35.08 18.73
CA PRO A 211 34.13 34.87 17.36
C PRO A 211 34.26 36.09 16.43
N VAL A 212 34.14 35.87 15.11
CA VAL A 212 34.00 36.92 14.09
C VAL A 212 32.90 36.55 13.08
N THR A 213 32.07 37.55 12.81
CA THR A 213 30.84 37.66 11.99
C THR A 213 31.06 37.86 10.47
N GLU A 214 30.14 37.28 9.68
CA GLU A 214 29.52 37.74 8.38
C GLU A 214 30.38 38.18 7.16
N PRO A 215 29.83 38.29 5.91
CA PRO A 215 28.51 37.91 5.37
C PRO A 215 28.51 37.13 4.03
N ILE A 216 27.30 36.70 3.66
CA ILE A 216 26.88 36.07 2.39
C ILE A 216 26.75 37.11 1.27
N ASN A 217 27.15 36.77 0.04
CA ASN A 217 26.83 37.53 -1.17
C ASN A 217 26.52 36.57 -2.33
N PRO A 218 25.30 36.55 -2.91
CA PRO A 218 25.02 35.84 -4.15
C PRO A 218 25.03 36.79 -5.37
N PRO A 219 25.63 36.41 -6.52
CA PRO A 219 25.55 37.21 -7.74
C PRO A 219 24.23 36.95 -8.49
N LYS A 220 23.60 38.07 -8.87
CA LYS A 220 22.42 38.21 -9.74
C LYS A 220 22.79 37.97 -11.22
N PRO A 221 21.98 37.24 -12.02
CA PRO A 221 22.12 37.22 -13.47
C PRO A 221 21.29 38.33 -14.16
N THR A 222 21.91 38.97 -15.16
CA THR A 222 21.33 39.97 -16.07
C THR A 222 20.72 39.28 -17.30
N PRO A 223 19.52 39.68 -17.77
CA PRO A 223 18.98 39.21 -19.05
C PRO A 223 19.35 40.13 -20.23
N THR A 224 19.72 39.53 -21.36
CA THR A 224 19.88 40.18 -22.67
C THR A 224 18.64 39.87 -23.54
N PRO A 225 18.08 40.82 -24.31
CA PRO A 225 16.82 40.63 -25.02
C PRO A 225 16.97 40.01 -26.41
N THR A 226 16.10 39.05 -26.73
CA THR A 226 15.91 38.43 -28.05
C THR A 226 15.00 39.30 -28.92
N LYS A 227 15.44 39.61 -30.14
CA LYS A 227 14.67 40.29 -31.18
C LYS A 227 13.55 39.38 -31.74
N SER A 228 12.35 39.94 -31.82
CA SER A 228 11.20 39.42 -32.56
C SER A 228 11.36 39.61 -34.08
N VAL A 229 11.10 38.55 -34.84
CA VAL A 229 10.98 38.56 -36.31
C VAL A 229 9.50 38.58 -36.66
N GLU A 230 9.13 39.52 -37.53
CA GLU A 230 7.80 39.77 -38.05
C GLU A 230 7.51 38.83 -39.24
N VAL A 231 6.40 38.10 -39.22
CA VAL A 231 5.93 37.23 -40.30
C VAL A 231 4.69 37.86 -40.92
N GLN A 232 4.77 38.19 -42.21
CA GLN A 232 3.65 38.68 -43.01
C GLN A 232 2.76 37.52 -43.49
N GLU A 233 1.46 37.75 -43.38
CA GLU A 233 0.35 36.85 -43.68
C GLU A 233 -0.13 37.05 -45.13
N GLN A 234 -0.04 36.02 -45.96
CA GLN A 234 -0.79 35.91 -47.22
C GLN A 234 -1.33 34.49 -47.37
N ALA A 235 -2.65 34.33 -47.24
CA ALA A 235 -3.36 33.07 -47.43
C ALA A 235 -3.77 32.87 -48.90
N PRO A 236 -3.41 31.75 -49.56
CA PRO A 236 -3.93 31.42 -50.88
C PRO A 236 -5.23 30.60 -50.78
N LYS A 237 -6.10 30.78 -51.79
CA LYS A 237 -7.38 30.06 -51.95
C LYS A 237 -7.12 28.60 -52.32
N ILE A 238 -7.58 27.66 -51.49
CA ILE A 238 -7.40 26.21 -51.68
C ILE A 238 -8.66 25.61 -52.33
N SER A 239 -8.45 24.77 -53.36
CA SER A 239 -9.48 24.03 -54.11
C SER A 239 -10.07 22.88 -53.27
N THR A 240 -11.37 22.58 -53.42
CA THR A 240 -12.11 21.61 -52.59
C THR A 240 -11.57 20.17 -52.67
N ASP A 241 -11.06 19.72 -53.81
CA ASP A 241 -10.47 18.38 -53.98
C ASP A 241 -9.11 18.25 -53.28
N SER A 242 -8.37 19.37 -53.14
CA SER A 242 -7.16 19.44 -52.33
C SER A 242 -7.48 19.30 -50.84
N LEU A 243 -8.60 19.89 -50.43
CA LEU A 243 -9.06 19.91 -49.04
C LEU A 243 -9.45 18.52 -48.55
N GLU A 244 -10.13 17.73 -49.39
CA GLU A 244 -10.54 16.35 -49.04
C GLU A 244 -9.33 15.41 -48.91
N SER A 245 -8.35 15.54 -49.81
CA SER A 245 -7.07 14.80 -49.75
C SER A 245 -6.23 15.19 -48.53
N GLU A 246 -6.13 16.50 -48.22
CA GLU A 246 -5.45 16.98 -47.02
C GLU A 246 -6.17 16.56 -45.74
N LEU A 247 -7.51 16.55 -45.72
CA LEU A 247 -8.30 16.10 -44.58
C LEU A 247 -8.12 14.60 -44.33
N LEU A 248 -8.15 13.76 -45.38
CA LEU A 248 -7.86 12.33 -45.27
C LEU A 248 -6.44 12.07 -44.77
N LYS A 249 -5.46 12.82 -45.26
CA LYS A 249 -4.06 12.73 -44.81
C LYS A 249 -3.93 13.13 -43.34
N PHE A 250 -4.60 14.21 -42.93
CA PHE A 250 -4.63 14.67 -41.54
C PHE A 250 -5.29 13.64 -40.61
N LEU A 251 -6.44 13.09 -40.99
CA LEU A 251 -7.14 12.05 -40.22
C LEU A 251 -6.31 10.77 -40.07
N ASN A 252 -5.64 10.34 -41.14
CA ASN A 252 -4.73 9.19 -41.10
C ASN A 252 -3.51 9.46 -40.21
N GLU A 253 -2.96 10.68 -40.22
CA GLU A 253 -1.87 11.07 -39.33
C GLU A 253 -2.33 11.06 -37.86
N GLN A 254 -3.50 11.63 -37.55
CA GLN A 254 -4.07 11.62 -36.20
C GLN A 254 -4.31 10.18 -35.69
N LEU A 255 -4.88 9.32 -36.54
CA LEU A 255 -5.11 7.92 -36.20
C LEU A 255 -3.80 7.14 -35.98
N SER A 256 -2.78 7.42 -36.78
CA SER A 256 -1.44 6.85 -36.64
C SER A 256 -0.78 7.27 -35.33
N GLN A 257 -0.87 8.56 -34.97
CA GLN A 257 -0.36 9.07 -33.70
C GLN A 257 -1.09 8.48 -32.49
N GLN A 258 -2.42 8.36 -32.56
CA GLN A 258 -3.19 7.69 -31.51
C GLN A 258 -2.76 6.22 -31.36
N THR A 259 -2.60 5.50 -32.47
CA THR A 259 -2.16 4.10 -32.45
C THR A 259 -0.78 3.96 -31.83
N LYS A 260 0.18 4.85 -32.13
CA LYS A 260 1.50 4.84 -31.50
C LYS A 260 1.41 5.07 -29.99
N SER A 261 0.58 6.02 -29.55
CA SER A 261 0.34 6.29 -28.15
C SER A 261 -0.21 5.06 -27.41
N ASP A 262 -1.21 4.39 -28.00
CA ASP A 262 -1.81 3.19 -27.43
C ASP A 262 -0.80 2.03 -27.34
N LEU A 263 0.03 1.84 -28.38
CA LEU A 263 1.09 0.81 -28.38
C LEU A 263 2.17 1.08 -27.32
N ASP A 264 2.57 2.33 -27.14
CA ASP A 264 3.53 2.72 -26.10
C ASP A 264 2.94 2.52 -24.69
N TYR A 265 1.64 2.80 -24.51
CA TYR A 265 0.92 2.52 -23.26
C TYR A 265 0.91 1.01 -22.94
N TYR A 266 0.62 0.15 -23.92
CA TYR A 266 0.69 -1.30 -23.72
C TYR A 266 2.09 -1.77 -23.36
N GLN A 267 3.11 -1.18 -23.96
CA GLN A 267 4.49 -1.59 -23.71
C GLN A 267 4.86 -1.32 -22.25
N ARG A 268 4.47 -0.16 -21.73
CA ARG A 268 4.63 0.17 -20.30
C ARG A 268 3.83 -0.80 -19.43
N THR A 269 2.57 -1.06 -19.79
CA THR A 269 1.69 -1.98 -19.04
C THR A 269 2.25 -3.41 -19.00
N ILE A 270 2.78 -3.93 -20.10
CA ILE A 270 3.41 -5.25 -20.15
C ILE A 270 4.66 -5.29 -19.27
N SER A 271 5.51 -4.26 -19.33
CA SER A 271 6.69 -4.15 -18.46
C SER A 271 6.31 -4.16 -16.98
N ASP A 272 5.27 -3.42 -16.64
CA ASP A 272 4.69 -3.35 -15.30
C ASP A 272 4.15 -4.71 -14.83
N LEU A 273 3.43 -5.44 -15.69
CA LEU A 273 2.98 -6.80 -15.43
C LEU A 273 4.15 -7.80 -15.30
N GLN A 274 5.26 -7.58 -16.02
CA GLN A 274 6.46 -8.42 -15.91
C GLN A 274 7.11 -8.24 -14.54
N SER A 275 7.27 -6.99 -14.09
CA SER A 275 7.76 -6.69 -12.74
C SER A 275 6.84 -7.27 -11.67
N LEU A 276 5.52 -7.18 -11.86
CA LEU A 276 4.55 -7.77 -10.94
C LEU A 276 4.65 -9.30 -10.87
N ASN A 277 4.73 -9.98 -12.02
CA ASN A 277 4.90 -11.42 -12.10
C ASN A 277 6.21 -11.86 -11.43
N GLN A 278 7.30 -11.11 -11.61
CA GLN A 278 8.57 -11.36 -10.92
C GLN A 278 8.46 -11.20 -9.40
N MET A 279 7.78 -10.14 -8.93
CA MET A 279 7.54 -9.96 -7.49
C MET A 279 6.71 -11.11 -6.92
N GLN A 280 5.66 -11.55 -7.61
CA GLN A 280 4.83 -12.67 -7.17
C GLN A 280 5.63 -13.98 -7.12
N ALA A 281 6.50 -14.24 -8.10
CA ALA A 281 7.41 -15.38 -8.08
C ALA A 281 8.37 -15.33 -6.87
N GLY A 282 8.89 -14.15 -6.53
CA GLY A 282 9.72 -13.93 -5.34
C GLY A 282 8.97 -14.21 -4.03
N ILE A 283 7.75 -13.68 -3.89
CA ILE A 283 6.88 -13.92 -2.72
C ILE A 283 6.52 -15.40 -2.61
N SER A 284 6.15 -16.04 -3.72
CA SER A 284 5.87 -17.48 -3.78
C SER A 284 7.06 -18.30 -3.29
N SER A 285 8.26 -17.99 -3.78
CA SER A 285 9.50 -18.66 -3.38
C SER A 285 9.79 -18.48 -1.88
N SER A 286 9.74 -17.23 -1.38
CA SER A 286 9.96 -16.93 0.04
C SER A 286 8.91 -17.59 0.94
N GLY A 287 7.64 -17.57 0.54
CA GLY A 287 6.54 -18.23 1.24
C GLY A 287 6.73 -19.74 1.34
N LYS A 288 7.10 -20.41 0.24
CA LYS A 288 7.43 -21.84 0.23
C LYS A 288 8.60 -22.17 1.15
N GLN A 289 9.63 -21.32 1.19
CA GLN A 289 10.77 -21.49 2.09
C GLN A 289 10.37 -21.35 3.56
N ASN A 290 9.47 -20.42 3.87
CA ASN A 290 8.92 -20.25 5.22
C ASN A 290 8.07 -21.46 5.62
N CYS A 291 7.21 -21.98 4.72
CA CYS A 291 6.47 -23.23 4.94
C CYS A 291 7.43 -24.39 5.26
N LEU A 292 8.51 -24.55 4.50
CA LEU A 292 9.50 -25.62 4.71
C LEU A 292 10.24 -25.47 6.05
N THR A 293 10.64 -24.25 6.39
CA THR A 293 11.32 -23.97 7.67
C THR A 293 10.42 -24.30 8.85
N SER A 294 9.15 -23.89 8.78
CA SER A 294 8.16 -24.17 9.81
C SER A 294 7.78 -25.66 9.87
N TYR A 295 7.67 -26.35 8.74
CA TYR A 295 7.50 -27.80 8.67
C TYR A 295 8.63 -28.54 9.41
N ASN A 296 9.88 -28.22 9.10
CA ASN A 296 11.05 -28.84 9.74
C ASN A 296 11.06 -28.60 11.26
N SER A 297 10.70 -27.38 11.68
CA SER A 297 10.59 -27.03 13.11
C SER A 297 9.49 -27.84 13.81
N LYS A 298 8.30 -27.95 13.21
CA LYS A 298 7.16 -28.72 13.75
C LYS A 298 7.47 -30.21 13.83
N VAL A 299 8.07 -30.80 12.80
CA VAL A 299 8.51 -32.20 12.80
C VAL A 299 9.51 -32.46 13.92
N LYS A 300 10.51 -31.58 14.07
CA LYS A 300 11.50 -31.68 15.15
C LYS A 300 10.83 -31.63 16.52
N TYR A 301 9.95 -30.66 16.73
CA TYR A 301 9.21 -30.52 17.99
C TYR A 301 8.40 -31.78 18.33
N ALA A 302 7.64 -32.33 17.38
CA ALA A 302 6.83 -33.53 17.60
C ALA A 302 7.69 -34.73 18.01
N LYS A 303 8.85 -34.93 17.35
CA LYS A 303 9.79 -36.01 17.68
C LYS A 303 10.45 -35.82 19.04
N ASP A 304 10.97 -34.63 19.32
CA ASP A 304 11.60 -34.30 20.60
C ASP A 304 10.62 -34.50 21.75
N ASP A 305 9.35 -34.17 21.50
CA ASP A 305 8.31 -34.34 22.49
C ASP A 305 7.94 -35.79 22.76
N ALA A 306 7.70 -36.59 21.71
CA ALA A 306 7.47 -38.02 21.86
C ALA A 306 8.62 -38.69 22.62
N GLN A 307 9.85 -38.28 22.36
CA GLN A 307 11.03 -38.77 23.10
C GLN A 307 11.00 -38.36 24.58
N ARG A 308 10.63 -37.13 24.92
CA ARG A 308 10.45 -36.71 26.32
C ARG A 308 9.39 -37.53 27.03
N GLN A 309 8.26 -37.80 26.38
CA GLN A 309 7.20 -38.65 26.96
C GLN A 309 7.67 -40.09 27.20
N LYS A 310 8.44 -40.66 26.26
CA LYS A 310 9.04 -41.99 26.43
C LYS A 310 10.02 -42.02 27.60
N THR A 311 10.89 -41.03 27.71
CA THR A 311 11.83 -40.91 28.84
C THR A 311 11.08 -40.79 30.16
N ALA A 312 10.09 -39.90 30.26
CA ALA A 312 9.30 -39.72 31.48
C ALA A 312 8.56 -41.01 31.89
N ASN A 313 8.00 -41.75 30.92
CA ASN A 313 7.38 -43.05 31.17
C ASN A 313 8.40 -44.10 31.66
N ALA A 314 9.59 -44.16 31.06
CA ALA A 314 10.65 -45.06 31.50
C ALA A 314 11.15 -44.73 32.92
N GLU A 315 11.22 -43.45 33.27
CA GLU A 315 11.60 -43.00 34.61
C GLU A 315 10.54 -43.32 35.67
N ALA A 316 9.27 -43.10 35.34
CA ALA A 316 8.15 -43.47 36.22
C ALA A 316 8.08 -44.97 36.49
N GLN A 317 8.61 -45.80 35.58
CA GLN A 317 8.67 -47.25 35.71
C GLN A 317 9.94 -47.76 36.43
N ARG A 318 10.87 -46.90 36.86
CA ARG A 318 12.02 -47.33 37.68
C ARG A 318 11.51 -47.84 39.05
N GLY A 319 11.27 -49.15 39.13
CA GLY A 319 10.72 -49.84 40.32
C GLY A 319 9.45 -50.66 40.06
N PHE A 320 8.85 -50.57 38.87
CA PHE A 320 7.64 -51.31 38.47
C PHE A 320 7.85 -51.97 37.10
N ALA A 321 7.08 -53.01 36.77
CA ALA A 321 7.14 -53.64 35.45
C ALA A 321 6.73 -52.63 34.36
N SER A 322 7.50 -52.56 33.27
CA SER A 322 7.20 -51.66 32.17
C SER A 322 5.92 -52.07 31.44
N SER A 323 5.10 -51.09 31.02
CA SER A 323 3.90 -51.32 30.20
C SER A 323 4.18 -50.97 28.73
N PRO A 324 4.33 -51.98 27.84
CA PRO A 324 4.54 -51.75 26.41
C PRO A 324 3.43 -50.95 25.74
N ALA A 325 2.20 -51.03 26.26
CA ALA A 325 1.03 -50.35 25.72
C ALA A 325 1.18 -48.81 25.73
N ILE A 326 1.85 -48.24 26.75
CA ILE A 326 2.04 -46.78 26.83
C ILE A 326 3.01 -46.31 25.76
N SER A 327 4.12 -47.02 25.54
CA SER A 327 5.07 -46.65 24.48
C SER A 327 4.44 -46.76 23.09
N GLN A 328 3.64 -47.80 22.85
CA GLN A 328 2.89 -47.96 21.60
C GLN A 328 1.90 -46.83 21.37
N ASN A 329 1.23 -46.35 22.43
CA ASN A 329 0.33 -45.20 22.33
C ASN A 329 1.06 -43.90 22.02
N ILE A 330 2.25 -43.67 22.59
CA ILE A 330 3.10 -42.50 22.27
C ILE A 330 3.54 -42.55 20.81
N ASP A 331 3.95 -43.72 20.31
CA ASP A 331 4.34 -43.90 18.91
C ASP A 331 3.17 -43.68 17.95
N ALA A 332 2.00 -44.23 18.27
CA ALA A 332 0.78 -44.00 17.49
C ALA A 332 0.37 -42.53 17.50
N GLN A 333 0.61 -41.80 18.60
CA GLN A 333 0.34 -40.36 18.66
C GLN A 333 1.34 -39.57 17.82
N LEU A 334 2.63 -39.87 17.91
CA LEU A 334 3.65 -39.25 17.06
C LEU A 334 3.33 -39.43 15.57
N ALA A 335 2.88 -40.61 15.16
CA ALA A 335 2.49 -40.87 13.77
C ALA A 335 1.36 -39.93 13.30
N ARG A 336 0.31 -39.75 14.13
CA ARG A 336 -0.79 -38.81 13.84
C ARG A 336 -0.32 -37.37 13.79
N ASP A 337 0.54 -36.96 14.72
CA ASP A 337 1.06 -35.59 14.77
C ASP A 337 1.89 -35.27 13.51
N LEU A 338 2.68 -36.24 13.02
CA LEU A 338 3.46 -36.08 11.80
C LEU A 338 2.57 -35.97 10.55
N GLU A 339 1.51 -36.77 10.48
CA GLU A 339 0.50 -36.68 9.40
C GLU A 339 -0.21 -35.32 9.40
N ASP A 340 -0.62 -34.82 10.57
CA ASP A 340 -1.23 -33.49 10.71
C ASP A 340 -0.26 -32.37 10.26
N VAL A 341 1.03 -32.48 10.59
CA VAL A 341 2.07 -31.53 10.16
C VAL A 341 2.30 -31.59 8.64
N GLU A 342 2.24 -32.77 8.04
CA GLU A 342 2.35 -32.94 6.58
C GLU A 342 1.14 -32.34 5.84
N ASN A 343 -0.08 -32.60 6.33
CA ASN A 343 -1.30 -32.01 5.78
C ASN A 343 -1.28 -30.47 5.87
N TRP A 344 -0.80 -29.93 6.98
CA TRP A 344 -0.57 -28.49 7.15
C TRP A 344 0.46 -27.95 6.14
N TYR A 345 1.58 -28.65 5.92
CA TYR A 345 2.61 -28.23 4.98
C TYR A 345 2.09 -28.18 3.54
N ASN A 346 1.33 -29.20 3.12
CA ASN A 346 0.69 -29.23 1.80
C ASN A 346 -0.29 -28.06 1.62
N SER A 347 -1.09 -27.76 2.65
CA SER A 347 -2.01 -26.62 2.64
C SER A 347 -1.25 -25.28 2.59
N CYS A 348 -0.12 -25.16 3.28
CA CYS A 348 0.76 -23.99 3.25
C CYS A 348 1.32 -23.78 1.83
N LEU A 349 1.84 -24.84 1.20
CA LEU A 349 2.38 -24.76 -0.16
C LEU A 349 1.33 -24.36 -1.20
N ALA A 350 0.08 -24.82 -1.05
CA ALA A 350 -1.01 -24.49 -1.96
C ALA A 350 -1.29 -22.98 -2.02
N GLN A 351 -1.12 -22.25 -0.92
CA GLN A 351 -1.29 -20.79 -0.88
C GLN A 351 -0.26 -20.03 -1.72
N TYR A 352 0.87 -20.65 -2.03
CA TYR A 352 1.96 -20.04 -2.78
C TYR A 352 2.12 -20.64 -4.19
N GLN A 353 1.11 -21.34 -4.72
CA GLN A 353 1.13 -21.75 -6.12
C GLN A 353 0.87 -20.54 -7.02
N ALA A 354 1.89 -20.14 -7.78
CA ALA A 354 1.76 -19.15 -8.84
C ALA A 354 1.26 -19.83 -10.13
N ASP A 355 0.40 -19.14 -10.87
CA ASP A 355 -0.03 -19.56 -12.20
C ASP A 355 1.15 -19.48 -13.17
N SER A 356 1.68 -20.65 -13.55
CA SER A 356 2.83 -20.76 -14.45
C SER A 356 2.52 -20.31 -15.88
N SER A 357 1.24 -20.22 -16.27
CA SER A 357 0.82 -19.80 -17.60
C SER A 357 1.05 -18.30 -17.83
N VAL A 358 1.00 -17.49 -16.77
CA VAL A 358 1.10 -16.03 -16.85
C VAL A 358 2.40 -15.59 -17.52
N SER A 359 3.53 -16.17 -17.12
CA SER A 359 4.82 -15.80 -17.69
C SER A 359 4.89 -16.05 -19.20
N GLY A 360 4.36 -17.19 -19.66
CA GLY A 360 4.36 -17.55 -21.08
C GLY A 360 3.45 -16.62 -21.89
N ARG A 361 2.26 -16.35 -21.38
CA ARG A 361 1.30 -15.41 -21.99
C ARG A 361 1.85 -14.00 -22.09
N LEU A 362 2.56 -13.55 -21.05
CA LEU A 362 3.18 -12.23 -20.99
C LEU A 362 4.33 -12.07 -22.01
N SER A 363 5.13 -13.12 -22.20
CA SER A 363 6.13 -13.16 -23.28
C SER A 363 5.49 -13.13 -24.67
N GLN A 364 4.40 -13.89 -24.86
CA GLN A 364 3.68 -13.93 -26.13
C GLN A 364 3.07 -12.57 -26.48
N VAL A 365 2.34 -11.94 -25.56
CA VAL A 365 1.70 -10.64 -25.80
C VAL A 365 2.74 -9.53 -26.00
N SER A 366 3.89 -9.60 -25.31
CA SER A 366 5.03 -8.69 -25.55
C SER A 366 5.60 -8.83 -26.96
N SER A 367 5.75 -10.06 -27.45
CA SER A 367 6.21 -10.31 -28.82
C SER A 367 5.22 -9.77 -29.86
N GLN A 368 3.92 -10.02 -29.67
CA GLN A 368 2.86 -9.50 -30.54
C GLN A 368 2.85 -7.97 -30.58
N LEU A 369 2.97 -7.31 -29.42
CA LEU A 369 3.02 -5.87 -29.33
C LEU A 369 4.24 -5.28 -30.06
N ASN A 370 5.42 -5.87 -29.87
CA ASN A 370 6.64 -5.44 -30.55
C ASN A 370 6.51 -5.55 -32.08
N SER A 371 5.87 -6.62 -32.58
CA SER A 371 5.59 -6.78 -34.00
C SER A 371 4.63 -5.70 -34.54
N LEU A 372 3.57 -5.37 -33.80
CA LEU A 372 2.65 -4.26 -34.15
C LEU A 372 3.40 -2.93 -34.20
N ARG A 373 4.20 -2.64 -33.18
CA ARG A 373 4.96 -1.39 -33.08
C ARG A 373 5.97 -1.24 -34.21
N GLN A 374 6.67 -2.31 -34.58
CA GLN A 374 7.57 -2.30 -35.74
C GLN A 374 6.83 -1.96 -37.04
N ARG A 375 5.65 -2.56 -37.28
CA ARG A 375 4.84 -2.26 -38.47
C ARG A 375 4.38 -0.81 -38.51
N VAL A 376 3.89 -0.27 -37.40
CA VAL A 376 3.49 1.15 -37.33
C VAL A 376 4.68 2.09 -37.56
N ASN A 377 5.85 1.76 -36.99
CA ASN A 377 7.05 2.57 -37.15
C ASN A 377 7.61 2.53 -38.57
N SER A 378 7.39 1.44 -39.32
CA SER A 378 7.75 1.34 -40.75
C SER A 378 6.71 1.95 -41.69
N GLY A 379 5.67 2.62 -41.17
CA GLY A 379 4.60 3.20 -41.98
C GLY A 379 3.56 2.19 -42.49
N GLY A 380 3.55 0.98 -41.94
CA GLY A 380 2.53 -0.03 -42.22
C GLY A 380 1.22 0.26 -41.49
N THR A 381 0.12 -0.25 -42.04
CA THR A 381 -1.20 -0.18 -41.40
C THR A 381 -1.36 -1.30 -40.38
N VAL A 382 -2.05 -1.00 -39.29
CA VAL A 382 -2.42 -1.96 -38.25
C VAL A 382 -3.92 -1.84 -38.02
N SER A 383 -4.62 -2.97 -37.94
CA SER A 383 -6.07 -2.96 -37.69
C SER A 383 -6.37 -2.73 -36.21
N THR A 384 -7.48 -2.07 -35.93
CA THR A 384 -8.04 -1.93 -34.57
C THR A 384 -8.28 -3.30 -33.91
N SER A 385 -8.56 -4.34 -34.70
CA SER A 385 -8.75 -5.70 -34.19
C SER A 385 -7.47 -6.30 -33.60
N GLU A 386 -6.31 -6.08 -34.23
CA GLU A 386 -5.01 -6.57 -33.75
C GLU A 386 -4.60 -5.85 -32.45
N VAL A 387 -4.80 -4.54 -32.40
CA VAL A 387 -4.55 -3.71 -31.22
C VAL A 387 -5.45 -4.16 -30.06
N SER A 388 -6.74 -4.38 -30.34
CA SER A 388 -7.72 -4.85 -29.35
C SER A 388 -7.41 -6.25 -28.83
N ALA A 389 -6.91 -7.15 -29.69
CA ALA A 389 -6.53 -8.50 -29.27
C ALA A 389 -5.39 -8.48 -28.25
N VAL A 390 -4.35 -7.66 -28.49
CA VAL A 390 -3.26 -7.43 -27.53
C VAL A 390 -3.79 -6.81 -26.23
N GLY A 391 -4.65 -5.80 -26.34
CA GLY A 391 -5.28 -5.18 -25.18
C GLY A 391 -6.08 -6.17 -24.32
N ASN A 392 -6.91 -7.01 -24.95
CA ASN A 392 -7.71 -8.02 -24.26
C ASN A 392 -6.84 -9.06 -23.54
N GLU A 393 -5.74 -9.49 -24.15
CA GLU A 393 -4.82 -10.43 -23.53
C GLU A 393 -4.10 -9.81 -22.32
N ILE A 394 -3.69 -8.54 -22.41
CA ILE A 394 -3.15 -7.78 -21.27
C ILE A 394 -4.15 -7.73 -20.11
N VAL A 395 -5.44 -7.49 -20.39
CA VAL A 395 -6.49 -7.50 -19.34
C VAL A 395 -6.62 -8.87 -18.71
N SER A 396 -6.65 -9.92 -19.53
CA SER A 396 -6.78 -11.29 -19.03
C SER A 396 -5.60 -11.69 -18.15
N ILE A 397 -4.37 -11.35 -18.55
CA ILE A 397 -3.15 -11.55 -17.73
C ILE A 397 -3.23 -10.75 -16.42
N SER A 398 -3.69 -9.49 -16.50
CA SER A 398 -3.85 -8.63 -15.31
C SER A 398 -4.83 -9.22 -14.31
N ARG A 399 -5.96 -9.79 -14.78
CA ARG A 399 -6.92 -10.48 -13.90
C ARG A 399 -6.32 -11.74 -13.27
N ALA A 400 -5.64 -12.58 -14.06
CA ALA A 400 -5.00 -13.78 -13.54
C ALA A 400 -3.98 -13.45 -12.43
N LEU A 401 -3.17 -12.39 -12.63
CA LEU A 401 -2.26 -11.88 -11.61
C LEU A 401 -3.00 -11.33 -10.37
N GLY A 402 -4.12 -10.64 -10.55
CA GLY A 402 -4.94 -10.12 -9.46
C GLY A 402 -5.65 -11.21 -8.65
N GLU A 403 -6.16 -12.25 -9.30
CA GLU A 403 -6.78 -13.41 -8.65
C GLU A 403 -5.76 -14.21 -7.85
N ALA A 404 -4.58 -14.45 -8.44
CA ALA A 404 -3.48 -15.11 -7.75
C ALA A 404 -2.90 -14.25 -6.59
N ALA A 405 -3.21 -12.96 -6.56
CA ALA A 405 -2.92 -12.07 -5.43
C ALA A 405 -4.04 -12.02 -4.37
N GLY A 406 -5.18 -12.68 -4.60
CA GLY A 406 -6.35 -12.61 -3.72
C GLY A 406 -7.11 -11.28 -3.76
N VAL A 407 -7.02 -10.54 -4.87
CA VAL A 407 -7.57 -9.17 -5.04
C VAL A 407 -8.94 -9.17 -5.77
N SER A 408 -9.59 -10.33 -5.99
CA SER A 408 -10.92 -10.34 -6.63
C SER A 408 -11.98 -9.75 -5.68
N GLY A 409 -12.58 -8.62 -6.12
CA GLY A 409 -13.77 -8.07 -5.48
C GLY A 409 -14.88 -9.11 -5.49
N SER A 410 -15.50 -9.32 -4.32
CA SER A 410 -16.53 -10.33 -4.00
C SER A 410 -16.06 -11.77 -3.79
N VAL A 411 -15.01 -11.96 -3.01
CA VAL A 411 -14.94 -13.12 -2.10
C VAL A 411 -14.54 -12.57 -0.74
N SER A 412 -15.34 -12.90 0.28
CA SER A 412 -14.98 -12.64 1.67
C SER A 412 -13.54 -13.11 1.87
N LEU A 413 -12.64 -12.17 2.12
CA LEU A 413 -11.39 -12.46 2.79
C LEU A 413 -11.77 -13.41 3.94
N PRO A 414 -11.16 -14.61 4.09
CA PRO A 414 -11.05 -15.13 5.43
C PRO A 414 -10.34 -14.01 6.17
N SER A 415 -11.10 -13.29 6.98
CA SER A 415 -10.54 -12.36 7.94
C SER A 415 -9.35 -13.09 8.53
N VAL A 416 -8.15 -12.54 8.32
CA VAL A 416 -7.07 -12.76 9.27
C VAL A 416 -7.57 -12.04 10.52
N GLY A 417 -8.56 -12.65 11.19
CA GLY A 417 -8.88 -12.36 12.56
C GLY A 417 -7.58 -12.59 13.28
N SER A 418 -7.17 -11.57 14.03
CA SER A 418 -6.02 -11.55 14.91
C SER A 418 -5.85 -12.93 15.53
N ARG A 419 -4.93 -13.72 14.98
CA ARG A 419 -4.66 -15.06 15.49
C ARG A 419 -4.21 -14.88 16.93
N PRO A 420 -4.81 -15.57 17.91
CA PRO A 420 -4.33 -15.48 19.28
C PRO A 420 -2.86 -15.90 19.28
N SER A 421 -1.99 -14.99 19.71
CA SER A 421 -0.54 -15.18 19.73
C SER A 421 -0.10 -16.11 20.86
N SER A 422 -0.98 -16.32 21.84
CA SER A 422 -0.83 -17.29 22.91
C SER A 422 -2.19 -17.60 23.55
N ILE A 423 -2.34 -18.83 24.05
CA ILE A 423 -3.46 -19.27 24.89
C ILE A 423 -2.88 -19.64 26.24
N THR A 424 -3.46 -19.11 27.32
CA THR A 424 -3.06 -19.44 28.69
C THR A 424 -4.20 -20.20 29.34
N CYS A 425 -3.94 -21.44 29.75
CA CYS A 425 -4.87 -22.21 30.59
C CYS A 425 -4.33 -22.20 32.02
N THR A 426 -5.14 -21.73 32.97
CA THR A 426 -4.82 -21.80 34.40
C THR A 426 -5.25 -23.15 34.96
N ASN A 427 -4.26 -23.96 35.33
CA ASN A 427 -4.50 -25.24 35.99
C ASN A 427 -4.82 -25.01 37.47
N ASP A 428 -6.09 -24.89 37.84
CA ASP A 428 -6.47 -24.89 39.27
C ASP A 428 -6.41 -26.30 39.89
N ILE A 429 -6.18 -27.36 39.10
CA ILE A 429 -6.11 -28.74 39.60
C ILE A 429 -5.02 -29.54 38.85
N THR A 430 -4.18 -30.26 39.61
CA THR A 430 -3.22 -31.24 39.10
C THR A 430 -3.95 -32.37 38.35
N GLY A 431 -3.77 -32.46 37.02
CA GLY A 431 -4.44 -33.52 36.25
C GLY A 431 -4.62 -33.33 34.75
N PHE A 432 -4.33 -32.14 34.21
CA PHE A 432 -4.51 -31.84 32.79
C PHE A 432 -3.18 -31.55 32.10
N SER A 433 -2.97 -32.16 30.94
CA SER A 433 -1.91 -31.82 30.00
C SER A 433 -2.56 -31.37 28.70
N CYS A 434 -2.62 -30.07 28.47
CA CYS A 434 -3.15 -29.48 27.24
C CYS A 434 -2.03 -29.19 26.25
N ARG A 435 -2.30 -29.47 24.99
CA ARG A 435 -1.38 -29.20 23.88
C ARG A 435 -2.09 -28.43 22.78
N ASP A 436 -1.36 -27.44 22.29
CA ASP A 436 -1.72 -26.67 21.11
C ASP A 436 -1.65 -27.57 19.86
N ASN A 437 -2.74 -27.66 19.09
CA ASN A 437 -2.86 -28.58 17.97
C ASN A 437 -2.32 -27.95 16.67
N PHE A 438 -1.04 -27.55 16.72
CA PHE A 438 -0.18 -27.16 15.61
C PHE A 438 -0.77 -26.17 14.57
N GLY A 439 -1.74 -25.35 14.96
CA GLY A 439 -2.37 -24.33 14.09
C GLY A 439 -3.79 -24.64 13.62
N SER A 440 -4.45 -25.65 14.18
CA SER A 440 -5.92 -25.77 14.12
C SER A 440 -6.58 -25.00 15.28
N ASN A 441 -7.81 -24.51 15.11
CA ASN A 441 -8.62 -23.87 16.17
C ASN A 441 -9.07 -24.86 17.26
N ALA A 442 -8.26 -25.87 17.58
CA ALA A 442 -8.59 -26.91 18.53
C ALA A 442 -7.42 -27.12 19.47
N MET A 443 -7.71 -27.25 20.77
CA MET A 443 -6.74 -27.78 21.73
C MET A 443 -7.10 -29.22 22.05
N ARG A 444 -6.07 -30.07 22.18
CA ARG A 444 -6.23 -31.42 22.70
C ARG A 444 -5.69 -31.45 24.12
N CYS A 445 -6.55 -31.86 25.04
CA CYS A 445 -6.18 -32.01 26.44
C CYS A 445 -6.30 -33.48 26.85
N THR A 446 -5.23 -34.00 27.44
CA THR A 446 -5.21 -35.30 28.10
C THR A 446 -5.46 -35.10 29.59
N GLN A 447 -6.45 -35.82 30.11
CA GLN A 447 -6.85 -35.77 31.51
C GLN A 447 -6.38 -37.04 32.22
N SER A 448 -5.61 -36.89 33.30
CA SER A 448 -5.20 -37.98 34.20
C SER A 448 -6.07 -38.07 35.47
N THR A 449 -6.83 -37.03 35.81
CA THR A 449 -7.78 -37.00 36.94
C THR A 449 -9.03 -36.16 36.62
N PRO A 450 -10.24 -36.53 37.10
CA PRO A 450 -11.48 -35.78 36.89
C PRO A 450 -11.37 -34.31 37.36
N GLY A 451 -11.90 -33.36 36.59
CA GLY A 451 -11.82 -31.93 36.86
C GLY A 451 -12.35 -31.07 35.71
N PHE A 452 -12.25 -29.74 35.87
CA PHE A 452 -12.65 -28.74 34.88
C PHE A 452 -11.42 -28.00 34.36
N LEU A 453 -11.41 -27.68 33.08
CA LEU A 453 -10.36 -26.90 32.44
C LEU A 453 -10.96 -25.60 31.91
N ASN A 454 -10.43 -24.47 32.38
CA ASN A 454 -10.73 -23.15 31.85
C ASN A 454 -9.53 -22.64 31.06
N CYS A 455 -9.78 -22.24 29.81
CA CYS A 455 -8.77 -21.62 28.96
C CYS A 455 -9.27 -20.24 28.52
N THR A 456 -8.32 -19.31 28.43
CA THR A 456 -8.54 -17.94 27.94
C THR A 456 -7.55 -17.64 26.82
N ASP A 457 -8.04 -17.09 25.71
CA ASP A 457 -7.21 -16.60 24.62
C ASP A 457 -6.67 -15.18 24.91
N SER A 458 -5.77 -14.69 24.05
CA SER A 458 -5.23 -13.33 24.14
C SER A 458 -6.26 -12.21 23.88
N ASN A 459 -7.51 -12.56 23.56
CA ASN A 459 -8.64 -11.66 23.38
C ASN A 459 -9.71 -11.81 24.50
N PHE A 460 -9.39 -12.51 25.59
CA PHE A 460 -10.24 -12.75 26.77
C PHE A 460 -11.54 -13.53 26.52
N ASN A 461 -11.64 -14.33 25.47
CA ASN A 461 -12.77 -15.25 25.30
C ASN A 461 -12.59 -16.47 26.22
N SER A 462 -13.54 -16.70 27.13
CA SER A 462 -13.54 -17.85 28.04
C SER A 462 -14.16 -19.08 27.38
N VAL A 463 -13.43 -20.19 27.31
CA VAL A 463 -14.00 -21.50 26.94
C VAL A 463 -13.88 -22.44 28.14
N SER A 464 -15.04 -22.95 28.60
CA SER A 464 -15.12 -24.00 29.60
C SER A 464 -15.28 -25.35 28.91
N CYS A 465 -14.34 -26.27 29.11
CA CYS A 465 -14.48 -27.65 28.62
C CYS A 465 -14.99 -28.55 29.75
N GLN A 466 -16.18 -29.14 29.56
CA GLN A 466 -16.81 -30.02 30.53
C GLN A 466 -16.55 -31.49 30.16
N SER A 467 -15.95 -32.25 31.08
CA SER A 467 -15.67 -33.68 30.93
C SER A 467 -16.82 -34.51 31.50
N ASN A 468 -17.35 -35.46 30.73
CA ASN A 468 -18.15 -36.54 31.28
C ASN A 468 -17.23 -37.55 32.00
N SER A 469 -17.75 -38.22 33.03
CA SER A 469 -17.07 -38.99 34.10
C SER A 469 -16.13 -40.15 33.70
N THR A 470 -15.69 -40.25 32.44
CA THR A 470 -14.76 -41.27 31.93
C THR A 470 -13.43 -40.64 31.51
N LEU A 471 -12.32 -41.17 32.06
CA LEU A 471 -10.94 -40.85 31.67
C LEU A 471 -10.77 -40.93 30.14
N GLY A 472 -10.36 -39.83 29.51
CA GLY A 472 -10.23 -39.77 28.05
C GLY A 472 -9.78 -38.42 27.48
N SER A 473 -9.60 -38.39 26.17
CA SER A 473 -9.22 -37.20 25.38
C SER A 473 -10.36 -36.17 25.36
N LEU A 474 -10.09 -34.95 25.82
CA LEU A 474 -11.00 -33.81 25.65
C LEU A 474 -10.60 -33.02 24.39
N ARG A 475 -11.58 -32.79 23.50
CA ARG A 475 -11.46 -31.86 22.38
C ARG A 475 -12.16 -30.57 22.76
N CYS A 476 -11.41 -29.48 22.83
CA CYS A 476 -11.93 -28.13 22.96
C CYS A 476 -11.82 -27.46 21.59
N SER A 477 -12.94 -27.10 20.97
CA SER A 477 -13.01 -26.37 19.69
C SER A 477 -13.31 -24.89 19.93
N TRP A 478 -12.60 -24.01 19.22
CA TRP A 478 -12.74 -22.55 19.26
C TRP A 478 -13.39 -22.01 17.98
#